data_AF-A0A8A1LU08-F1
#
_entry.id   AF-A0A8A1LU08-F1
#
_cell.length_a   1.000
_cell.length_b   1.000
_cell.length_c   1.000
_cell.angle_alpha   90.00
_cell.angle_beta   90.00
_cell.angle_gamma   90.00
#
_symmetry.space_group_name_H-M   'P 1'
#
loop_
_entity.id
_entity.type
_entity.pdbx_description
1 polymer ?
#
loop_
_entity_poly.entity_id
_entity_poly.type
_entity_poly.pdbx_seq_one_letter_code
_entity_poly.pdbx_strand_id
1 'polypeptide(L)'
;MCLPCTVWVLQWAFSVCGIGANCRTAESSGKESYVIKNMIPGEFEYQLNLQQQLSACPNMRSVVDTVPDLDLFIYQFLAGDLLRLSQTPLPQETKIYILQCVLHGLADMHERGVLHNDIKANNILVDYDESIQGQTIINNVQISDLEDAVLVPPGKWLRGPLCGNAIWRSPGGWCRSHQNEASDVFSFAIVMIYIMLNEMVFRVSDCELYASDSWRYVLQRHISYFADEQGLIGLLKHIGEDNPFHGRLIALAGDFNSGNPRMHFEAWEPVDPEFRDLVGKMTNLDPTRRITARQALEHSWFSQAI
;
A
#
# COMPACT_ATOMS: atom_id res chain seq x y z
N MET A 1 21.09 -10.64 -35.24
CA MET A 1 20.97 -9.25 -35.72
C MET A 1 19.97 -8.56 -34.81
N CYS A 2 20.45 -7.95 -33.72
CA CYS A 2 19.62 -7.10 -32.86
C CYS A 2 19.68 -5.68 -33.44
N LEU A 3 18.52 -5.10 -33.75
CA LEU A 3 18.41 -3.69 -34.08
C LEU A 3 18.74 -2.85 -32.84
N PRO A 4 19.44 -1.72 -32.97
CA PRO A 4 19.66 -0.82 -31.86
C PRO A 4 18.35 -0.06 -31.59
N CYS A 5 17.66 -0.39 -30.50
CA CYS A 5 16.60 0.46 -29.97
C CYS A 5 17.26 1.72 -29.39
N THR A 6 17.22 2.81 -30.14
CA THR A 6 17.67 4.12 -29.67
C THR A 6 16.64 4.65 -28.66
N VAL A 7 16.89 4.44 -27.37
CA VAL A 7 16.12 5.01 -26.26
C VAL A 7 16.58 6.45 -26.06
N TRP A 8 15.68 7.42 -26.24
CA TRP A 8 15.98 8.82 -25.95
C TRP A 8 15.66 9.10 -24.48
N VAL A 9 16.69 9.37 -23.68
CA VAL A 9 16.53 9.79 -22.27
C VAL A 9 16.10 11.26 -22.28
N LEU A 10 14.84 11.53 -21.94
CA LEU A 10 14.37 12.90 -21.75
C LEU A 10 14.81 13.43 -20.38
N GLN A 11 15.20 14.70 -20.37
CA GLN A 11 15.87 15.40 -19.29
C GLN A 11 14.90 15.74 -18.13
N TRP A 12 15.34 15.48 -16.89
CA TRP A 12 14.83 15.94 -15.58
C TRP A 12 13.39 16.46 -15.52
N ALA A 13 12.39 15.58 -15.49
CA ALA A 13 11.04 15.93 -15.07
C ALA A 13 10.93 15.95 -13.53
N PHE A 14 11.61 16.88 -12.86
CA PHE A 14 11.21 17.27 -11.50
C PHE A 14 9.85 17.97 -11.61
N SER A 15 8.74 17.23 -11.47
CA SER A 15 7.47 17.69 -10.86
C SER A 15 6.23 16.89 -11.32
N VAL A 16 6.24 16.17 -12.45
CA VAL A 16 4.95 15.82 -13.09
C VAL A 16 4.34 14.46 -12.63
N CYS A 17 5.14 13.44 -12.27
CA CYS A 17 4.60 12.07 -12.11
C CYS A 17 4.95 11.32 -10.80
N GLY A 18 5.35 12.01 -9.71
CA GLY A 18 5.68 11.29 -8.45
C GLY A 18 6.90 10.35 -8.57
N ILE A 19 7.66 10.54 -9.65
CA ILE A 19 8.91 9.85 -9.99
C ILE A 19 9.85 10.00 -8.79
N GLY A 20 10.09 8.88 -8.09
CA GLY A 20 11.06 8.84 -6.99
C GLY A 20 12.45 9.30 -7.45
N ALA A 21 13.32 9.70 -6.51
CA ALA A 21 14.61 10.35 -6.80
C ALA A 21 15.55 9.56 -7.75
N ASN A 22 15.26 8.28 -8.01
CA ASN A 22 16.06 7.37 -8.82
C ASN A 22 15.46 6.99 -10.18
N CYS A 23 14.36 7.63 -10.59
CA CYS A 23 13.63 7.28 -11.81
C CYS A 23 13.79 8.35 -12.90
N ARG A 24 13.78 7.91 -14.17
CA ARG A 24 13.84 8.78 -15.37
C ARG A 24 12.81 8.30 -16.39
N THR A 25 12.24 9.21 -17.17
CA THR A 25 11.36 8.85 -18.30
C THR A 25 12.16 8.78 -19.59
N ALA A 26 11.80 7.84 -20.47
CA ALA A 26 12.38 7.71 -21.79
C ALA A 26 11.30 7.37 -22.81
N GLU A 27 11.47 7.85 -24.04
CA GLU A 27 10.57 7.54 -25.16
C GLU A 27 11.29 6.64 -26.17
N SER A 28 10.58 5.62 -26.63
CA SER A 28 11.02 4.78 -27.75
C SER A 28 10.59 5.39 -29.10
N SER A 29 11.25 4.98 -30.18
CA SER A 29 10.89 5.41 -31.55
C SER A 29 9.46 5.07 -31.97
N GLY A 30 8.72 4.27 -31.18
CA GLY A 30 7.34 3.85 -31.42
C GLY A 30 6.25 4.64 -30.69
N LYS A 31 6.58 5.77 -30.01
CA LYS A 31 5.70 6.55 -29.11
C LYS A 31 5.34 5.89 -27.77
N GLU A 32 5.91 4.73 -27.46
CA GLU A 32 5.75 4.16 -26.12
C GLU A 32 6.75 4.80 -25.15
N SER A 33 6.21 5.20 -23.99
CA SER A 33 6.95 5.81 -22.90
C SER A 33 7.31 4.77 -21.84
N TYR A 34 8.51 4.89 -21.31
CA TYR A 34 9.08 3.99 -20.31
C TYR A 34 9.63 4.76 -19.12
N VAL A 35 9.74 4.08 -17.99
CA VAL A 35 10.43 4.55 -16.79
C VAL A 35 11.67 3.70 -16.56
N ILE A 36 12.81 4.35 -16.46
CA ILE A 36 14.10 3.73 -16.13
C ILE A 36 14.39 4.01 -14.66
N LYS A 37 14.61 2.97 -13.86
CA LYS A 37 14.93 3.06 -12.43
C LYS A 37 16.29 2.43 -12.16
N ASN A 38 17.08 3.10 -11.32
CA ASN A 38 18.33 2.52 -10.81
C ASN A 38 18.01 1.58 -9.66
N MET A 39 18.57 0.37 -9.70
CA MET A 39 18.42 -0.62 -8.65
C MET A 39 19.40 -0.36 -7.50
N ILE A 40 19.03 -0.85 -6.32
CA ILE A 40 19.92 -0.83 -5.16
C ILE A 40 21.13 -1.72 -5.46
N PRO A 41 22.37 -1.22 -5.29
CA PRO A 41 23.57 -2.01 -5.55
C PRO A 41 23.56 -3.33 -4.78
N GLY A 42 23.74 -4.45 -5.48
CA GLY A 42 23.73 -5.80 -4.90
C GLY A 42 22.36 -6.49 -4.87
N GLU A 43 21.26 -5.77 -5.16
CA GLU A 43 19.90 -6.32 -5.11
C GLU A 43 19.34 -6.69 -6.50
N PHE A 44 20.08 -6.43 -7.58
CA PHE A 44 19.61 -6.59 -8.97
C PHE A 44 19.01 -7.97 -9.25
N GLU A 45 19.77 -9.05 -8.99
CA GLU A 45 19.32 -10.42 -9.26
C GLU A 45 18.14 -10.82 -8.38
N TYR A 46 18.16 -10.46 -7.10
CA TYR A 46 17.06 -10.78 -6.18
C TYR A 46 15.76 -10.10 -6.64
N GLN A 47 15.83 -8.81 -6.95
CA GLN A 47 14.69 -8.03 -7.42
C GLN A 47 14.19 -8.49 -8.78
N LEU A 48 15.08 -8.86 -9.71
CA LEU A 48 14.71 -9.38 -11.02
C LEU A 48 13.93 -10.69 -10.87
N ASN A 49 14.46 -11.64 -10.08
CA ASN A 49 13.82 -12.93 -9.84
C ASN A 49 12.47 -12.79 -9.11
N LEU A 50 12.35 -11.83 -8.18
CA LEU A 50 11.08 -11.53 -7.51
C LEU A 50 10.05 -10.97 -8.50
N GLN A 51 10.43 -9.95 -9.29
CA GLN A 51 9.51 -9.30 -10.22
C GLN A 51 9.10 -10.21 -11.39
N GLN A 52 9.97 -11.12 -11.84
CA GLN A 52 9.64 -12.13 -12.85
C GLN A 52 8.51 -13.08 -12.42
N GLN A 53 8.39 -13.40 -11.12
CA GLN A 53 7.28 -14.22 -10.61
C GLN A 53 5.93 -13.50 -10.67
N LEU A 54 5.96 -12.18 -10.75
CA LEU A 54 4.79 -11.29 -10.78
C LEU A 54 4.49 -10.76 -12.19
N SER A 55 5.29 -11.11 -13.22
CA SER A 55 5.16 -10.53 -14.56
C SER A 55 3.88 -10.93 -15.30
N ALA A 56 3.31 -12.07 -14.93
CA ALA A 56 2.02 -12.52 -15.45
C ALA A 56 0.80 -11.94 -14.69
N CYS A 57 1.02 -11.22 -13.58
CA CYS A 57 -0.05 -10.66 -12.76
C CYS A 57 -0.45 -9.28 -13.32
N PRO A 58 -1.70 -9.10 -13.81
CA PRO A 58 -2.09 -7.89 -14.54
C PRO A 58 -2.00 -6.62 -13.68
N ASN A 59 -2.29 -6.74 -12.38
CA ASN A 59 -2.29 -5.64 -11.42
C ASN A 59 -0.95 -5.46 -10.70
N MET A 60 0.14 -6.04 -11.20
CA MET A 60 1.50 -5.84 -10.70
C MET A 60 2.37 -5.16 -11.74
N ARG A 61 3.03 -4.07 -11.37
CA ARG A 61 4.01 -3.39 -12.22
C ARG A 61 5.37 -4.06 -12.06
N SER A 62 5.63 -5.00 -12.96
CA SER A 62 6.91 -5.69 -13.05
C SER A 62 7.83 -5.05 -14.09
N VAL A 63 9.12 -5.37 -13.99
CA VAL A 63 10.15 -4.98 -14.96
C VAL A 63 9.84 -5.56 -16.34
N VAL A 64 9.96 -4.72 -17.38
CA VAL A 64 9.75 -5.13 -18.80
C VAL A 64 11.06 -5.35 -19.54
N ASP A 65 12.14 -4.68 -19.12
CA ASP A 65 13.48 -4.84 -19.68
C ASP A 65 14.55 -4.39 -18.67
N THR A 66 15.83 -4.69 -18.90
CA THR A 66 16.93 -4.39 -17.98
C THR A 66 18.19 -3.95 -18.70
N VAL A 67 19.05 -3.19 -18.00
CA VAL A 67 20.44 -2.94 -18.40
C VAL A 67 21.35 -3.40 -17.26
N PRO A 68 21.76 -4.69 -17.24
CA PRO A 68 22.50 -5.27 -16.11
C PRO A 68 23.80 -4.55 -15.78
N ASP A 69 24.57 -4.13 -16.80
CA ASP A 69 25.85 -3.43 -16.60
C ASP A 69 25.72 -2.08 -15.85
N LEU A 70 24.51 -1.53 -15.79
CA LEU A 70 24.21 -0.26 -15.14
C LEU A 70 23.26 -0.42 -13.95
N ASP A 71 22.92 -1.66 -13.56
CA ASP A 71 21.92 -1.96 -12.54
C ASP A 71 20.58 -1.24 -12.81
N LEU A 72 20.11 -1.20 -14.07
CA LEU A 72 18.88 -0.49 -14.43
C LEU A 72 17.73 -1.44 -14.73
N PHE A 73 16.55 -1.12 -14.20
CA PHE A 73 15.27 -1.72 -14.60
C PHE A 73 14.46 -0.74 -15.43
N ILE A 74 13.77 -1.27 -16.45
CA ILE A 74 12.89 -0.53 -17.35
C ILE A 74 11.47 -1.01 -17.09
N TYR A 75 10.54 -0.06 -16.99
CA TYR A 75 9.13 -0.28 -16.72
C TYR A 75 8.27 0.41 -17.77
N GLN A 76 7.11 -0.16 -18.09
CA GLN A 76 6.07 0.56 -18.83
C GLN A 76 5.67 1.84 -18.07
N PHE A 77 5.53 2.97 -18.75
CA PHE A 77 4.99 4.20 -18.15
C PHE A 77 3.48 4.07 -17.90
N LEU A 78 3.01 4.58 -16.75
CA LEU A 78 1.59 4.76 -16.43
C LEU A 78 1.35 6.24 -16.12
N ALA A 79 0.19 6.76 -16.49
CA ALA A 79 -0.15 8.18 -16.45
C ALA A 79 0.09 8.87 -15.08
N GLY A 80 -0.25 8.21 -13.98
CA GLY A 80 -0.08 8.79 -12.64
C GLY A 80 -0.19 7.81 -11.48
N ASP A 81 -0.19 8.36 -10.27
CA ASP A 81 -0.38 7.62 -9.02
C ASP A 81 -1.77 7.92 -8.41
N LEU A 82 -2.29 6.97 -7.64
CA LEU A 82 -3.64 7.04 -7.09
C LEU A 82 -3.79 8.19 -6.06
N LEU A 83 -2.72 8.57 -5.36
CA LEU A 83 -2.77 9.72 -4.43
C LEU A 83 -3.04 11.03 -5.18
N ARG A 84 -2.40 11.23 -6.33
CA ARG A 84 -2.64 12.41 -7.17
C ARG A 84 -4.00 12.34 -7.85
N LEU A 85 -4.34 11.17 -8.41
CA LEU A 85 -5.60 10.99 -9.12
C LEU A 85 -6.81 11.19 -8.19
N SER A 86 -6.72 10.80 -6.92
CA SER A 86 -7.80 11.01 -5.95
C SER A 86 -8.02 12.47 -5.54
N GLN A 87 -7.15 13.39 -5.95
CA GLN A 87 -7.35 14.83 -5.72
C GLN A 87 -8.35 15.44 -6.73
N THR A 88 -8.68 14.72 -7.81
CA THR A 88 -9.78 15.08 -8.70
C THR A 88 -11.03 14.28 -8.33
N PRO A 89 -12.24 14.82 -8.60
CA PRO A 89 -13.47 14.07 -8.35
C PRO A 89 -13.55 12.81 -9.25
N LEU A 90 -13.47 11.64 -8.63
CA LEU A 90 -13.69 10.35 -9.29
C LEU A 90 -15.09 9.81 -8.96
N PRO A 91 -15.82 9.25 -9.94
CA PRO A 91 -17.04 8.50 -9.67
C PRO A 91 -16.79 7.37 -8.67
N GLN A 92 -17.80 7.06 -7.85
CA GLN A 92 -17.71 6.01 -6.84
C GLN A 92 -17.37 4.64 -7.47
N GLU A 93 -18.02 4.29 -8.58
CA GLU A 93 -17.75 3.06 -9.34
C GLU A 93 -16.29 2.97 -9.79
N THR A 94 -15.70 4.08 -10.26
CA THR A 94 -14.30 4.16 -10.64
C THR A 94 -13.36 3.91 -9.47
N LYS A 95 -13.66 4.48 -8.30
CA LYS A 95 -12.89 4.24 -7.07
C LYS A 95 -12.93 2.77 -6.67
N ILE A 96 -14.11 2.17 -6.69
CA ILE A 96 -14.32 0.75 -6.33
C ILE A 96 -13.57 -0.16 -7.30
N TYR A 97 -13.68 0.10 -8.61
CA TYR A 97 -12.94 -0.64 -9.63
C TYR A 97 -11.42 -0.61 -9.39
N ILE A 98 -10.86 0.58 -9.11
CA ILE A 98 -9.43 0.71 -8.79
C ILE A 98 -9.07 -0.12 -7.55
N LEU A 99 -9.86 -0.03 -6.48
CA LEU A 99 -9.62 -0.78 -5.24
C LEU A 99 -9.73 -2.31 -5.45
N GLN A 100 -10.65 -2.78 -6.30
CA GLN A 100 -10.74 -4.18 -6.70
C GLN A 100 -9.47 -4.64 -7.44
N CYS A 101 -9.00 -3.86 -8.41
CA CYS A 101 -7.76 -4.17 -9.14
C CYS A 101 -6.56 -4.30 -8.19
N VAL A 102 -6.45 -3.41 -7.20
CA VAL A 102 -5.36 -3.48 -6.21
C VAL A 102 -5.48 -4.73 -5.34
N LEU A 103 -6.67 -5.10 -4.88
CA LEU A 103 -6.84 -6.36 -4.14
C LEU A 103 -6.52 -7.60 -4.97
N HIS A 104 -6.86 -7.62 -6.26
CA HIS A 104 -6.47 -8.69 -7.16
C HIS A 104 -4.95 -8.84 -7.23
N GLY A 105 -4.23 -7.72 -7.43
CA GLY A 105 -2.76 -7.71 -7.41
C GLY A 105 -2.18 -8.16 -6.07
N LEU A 106 -2.76 -7.69 -4.96
CA LEU A 106 -2.28 -8.05 -3.63
C LEU A 106 -2.51 -9.53 -3.31
N ALA A 107 -3.67 -10.09 -3.70
CA ALA A 107 -3.95 -11.50 -3.57
C ALA A 107 -2.99 -12.36 -4.40
N ASP A 108 -2.72 -11.99 -5.64
CA ASP A 108 -1.78 -12.71 -6.51
C ASP A 108 -0.34 -12.69 -5.97
N MET A 109 0.06 -11.56 -5.38
CA MET A 109 1.35 -11.38 -4.73
C MET A 109 1.48 -12.26 -3.47
N HIS A 110 0.46 -12.25 -2.61
CA HIS A 110 0.40 -13.05 -1.39
C HIS A 110 0.36 -14.56 -1.67
N GLU A 111 -0.34 -15.00 -2.73
CA GLU A 111 -0.35 -16.42 -3.16
C GLU A 111 1.02 -16.95 -3.61
N ARG A 112 1.92 -16.04 -4.00
CA ARG A 112 3.31 -16.35 -4.35
C ARG A 112 4.26 -16.19 -3.15
N GLY A 113 3.72 -15.91 -1.96
CA GLY A 113 4.51 -15.67 -0.75
C GLY A 113 5.31 -14.37 -0.81
N VAL A 114 4.90 -13.40 -1.63
CA VAL A 114 5.57 -12.11 -1.73
C VAL A 114 4.82 -11.10 -0.85
N LEU A 115 5.53 -10.40 0.03
CA LEU A 115 5.01 -9.27 0.81
C LEU A 115 5.41 -7.98 0.14
N HIS A 116 4.51 -6.99 0.07
CA HIS A 116 4.82 -5.70 -0.52
C HIS A 116 5.55 -4.76 0.45
N ASN A 117 5.15 -4.76 1.73
CA ASN A 117 5.74 -3.99 2.83
C ASN A 117 5.58 -2.46 2.77
N ASP A 118 5.25 -1.87 1.63
CA ASP A 118 5.00 -0.43 1.48
C ASP A 118 3.73 -0.10 0.68
N ILE A 119 2.60 -0.74 1.01
CA ILE A 119 1.31 -0.40 0.39
C ILE A 119 0.87 1.00 0.83
N LYS A 120 0.69 1.89 -0.15
CA LYS A 120 0.21 3.27 0.02
C LYS A 120 -0.34 3.78 -1.30
N ALA A 121 -1.16 4.84 -1.26
CA ALA A 121 -1.78 5.39 -2.47
C ALA A 121 -0.77 5.82 -3.55
N ASN A 122 0.43 6.28 -3.17
CA ASN A 122 1.48 6.63 -4.13
C ASN A 122 2.05 5.44 -4.92
N ASN A 123 2.01 4.25 -4.34
CA ASN A 123 2.58 3.05 -4.95
C ASN A 123 1.56 2.30 -5.81
N ILE A 124 0.32 2.81 -5.89
CA ILE A 124 -0.71 2.32 -6.81
C ILE A 124 -0.70 3.24 -8.02
N LEU A 125 -0.25 2.72 -9.15
CA LEU A 125 -0.17 3.46 -10.40
C LEU A 125 -1.37 3.17 -11.26
N VAL A 126 -1.81 4.20 -11.95
CA VAL A 126 -3.02 4.20 -12.76
C VAL A 126 -2.68 4.77 -14.11
N ASP A 127 -3.00 3.99 -15.15
CA ASP A 127 -3.03 4.48 -16.52
C ASP A 127 -4.47 4.87 -16.84
N TYR A 128 -4.66 6.09 -17.32
CA TYR A 128 -5.98 6.65 -17.54
C TYR A 128 -5.94 7.74 -18.62
N ASP A 129 -7.07 7.90 -19.29
CA ASP A 129 -7.32 8.98 -20.23
C ASP A 129 -8.41 9.91 -19.70
N GLU A 130 -8.42 11.15 -20.18
CA GLU A 130 -9.53 12.07 -20.01
C GLU A 130 -10.41 12.04 -21.26
N SER A 131 -11.69 11.73 -21.08
CA SER A 131 -12.66 11.79 -22.17
C SER A 131 -12.92 13.24 -22.60
N ILE A 132 -13.48 13.42 -23.80
CA ILE A 132 -13.88 14.75 -24.32
C ILE A 132 -14.86 15.46 -23.37
N GLN A 133 -15.59 14.70 -22.54
CA GLN A 133 -16.56 15.19 -21.56
C GLN A 133 -15.92 15.43 -20.18
N GLY A 134 -14.59 15.27 -20.05
CA GLY A 134 -13.85 15.43 -18.79
C GLY A 134 -13.98 14.25 -17.84
N GLN A 135 -14.44 13.08 -18.31
CA GLN A 135 -14.52 11.88 -17.47
C GLN A 135 -13.20 11.10 -17.52
N THR A 136 -12.68 10.72 -16.37
CA THR A 136 -11.52 9.84 -16.26
C THR A 136 -11.89 8.41 -16.64
N ILE A 137 -11.20 7.85 -17.64
CA ILE A 137 -11.34 6.46 -18.08
C ILE A 137 -10.10 5.70 -17.64
N ILE A 138 -10.28 4.69 -16.80
CA ILE A 138 -9.17 3.88 -16.27
C ILE A 138 -8.84 2.77 -17.28
N ASN A 139 -7.60 2.76 -17.75
CA ASN A 139 -7.09 1.77 -18.69
C ASN A 139 -6.37 0.62 -17.97
N ASN A 140 -5.60 0.93 -16.92
CA ASN A 140 -4.85 -0.05 -16.15
C ASN A 140 -4.60 0.43 -14.72
N VAL A 141 -4.51 -0.51 -13.78
CA VAL A 141 -4.20 -0.25 -12.36
C VAL A 141 -3.18 -1.27 -11.90
N GLN A 142 -2.03 -0.82 -11.41
CA GLN A 142 -0.93 -1.69 -11.03
C GLN A 142 -0.29 -1.25 -9.71
N ILE A 143 -0.03 -2.21 -8.82
CA ILE A 143 0.83 -2.03 -7.64
C ILE A 143 2.28 -1.94 -8.12
N SER A 144 3.02 -0.97 -7.61
CA SER A 144 4.40 -0.67 -8.01
C SER A 144 5.31 -0.51 -6.79
N ASP A 145 6.60 -0.27 -7.05
CA ASP A 145 7.62 -0.02 -6.01
C ASP A 145 7.94 -1.25 -5.16
N LEU A 146 8.31 -2.33 -5.85
CA LEU A 146 8.61 -3.65 -5.27
C LEU A 146 10.00 -3.75 -4.59
N GLU A 147 10.68 -2.62 -4.36
CA GLU A 147 12.03 -2.63 -3.78
C GLU A 147 12.05 -3.07 -2.31
N ASP A 148 10.99 -2.75 -1.56
CA ASP A 148 10.79 -3.23 -0.20
C ASP A 148 10.10 -4.60 -0.16
N ALA A 149 9.72 -5.14 -1.33
CA ALA A 149 9.03 -6.41 -1.40
C ALA A 149 9.97 -7.57 -1.08
N VAL A 150 9.44 -8.57 -0.36
CA VAL A 150 10.23 -9.75 0.01
C VAL A 150 9.51 -11.04 -0.26
N LEU A 151 10.27 -12.08 -0.58
CA LEU A 151 9.77 -13.45 -0.57
C LEU A 151 9.81 -13.99 0.86
N VAL A 152 8.64 -14.35 1.39
CA VAL A 152 8.47 -14.95 2.71
C VAL A 152 8.03 -16.40 2.55
N PRO A 153 8.85 -17.37 2.98
CA PRO A 153 8.45 -18.77 2.94
C PRO A 153 7.19 -19.02 3.78
N PRO A 154 6.38 -20.06 3.46
CA PRO A 154 5.18 -20.38 4.21
C PRO A 154 5.45 -20.50 5.73
N GLY A 155 4.63 -19.80 6.52
CA GLY A 155 4.76 -19.77 7.97
C GLY A 155 6.00 -19.02 8.49
N LYS A 156 6.59 -18.15 7.67
CA LYS A 156 7.62 -17.19 8.08
C LYS A 156 7.06 -15.76 8.08
N TRP A 157 7.87 -14.83 8.57
CA TRP A 157 7.52 -13.43 8.75
C TRP A 157 8.79 -12.59 8.85
N LEU A 158 8.66 -11.29 8.58
CA LEU A 158 9.70 -10.31 8.89
C LEU A 158 9.57 -9.83 10.34
N ARG A 159 10.68 -9.52 11.02
CA ARG A 159 10.68 -8.94 12.37
C ARG A 159 11.78 -7.92 12.53
N GLY A 160 11.48 -6.77 13.14
CA GLY A 160 12.47 -5.73 13.43
C GLY A 160 12.41 -4.46 12.56
N PRO A 161 12.39 -4.55 11.20
CA PRO A 161 12.42 -3.36 10.35
C PRO A 161 11.09 -2.60 10.41
N LEU A 162 11.17 -1.26 10.31
CA LEU A 162 10.01 -0.37 10.22
C LEU A 162 9.60 -0.20 8.75
N CYS A 163 9.15 -1.28 8.14
CA CYS A 163 8.75 -1.33 6.74
C CYS A 163 7.65 -0.31 6.39
N GLY A 164 7.74 0.25 5.19
CA GLY A 164 6.72 1.10 4.59
C GLY A 164 6.53 2.48 5.20
N ASN A 165 5.63 3.27 4.63
CA ASN A 165 5.37 4.63 5.06
C ASN A 165 4.58 4.69 6.38
N ALA A 166 5.01 5.59 7.27
CA ALA A 166 4.53 5.69 8.65
C ALA A 166 3.01 5.83 8.83
N ILE A 167 2.33 6.56 7.94
CA ILE A 167 0.88 6.80 8.06
C ILE A 167 0.02 5.74 7.37
N TRP A 168 0.63 4.75 6.73
CA TRP A 168 -0.06 3.60 6.13
C TRP A 168 0.28 2.29 6.88
N ARG A 169 1.35 2.29 7.67
CA ARG A 169 1.90 1.11 8.34
C ARG A 169 0.95 0.50 9.37
N SER A 170 0.89 -0.83 9.37
CA SER A 170 0.17 -1.64 10.37
C SER A 170 0.67 -1.48 11.81
N PRO A 171 -0.15 -1.79 12.84
CA PRO A 171 0.25 -1.65 14.24
C PRO A 171 1.41 -2.60 14.61
N GLY A 172 1.41 -3.83 14.04
CA GLY A 172 2.50 -4.78 14.23
C GLY A 172 3.83 -4.28 13.66
N GLY A 173 3.79 -3.58 12.51
CA GLY A 173 4.96 -2.94 11.92
C GLY A 173 5.52 -1.83 12.81
N TRP A 174 4.66 -0.96 13.36
CA TRP A 174 5.08 0.05 14.35
C TRP A 174 5.72 -0.57 15.59
N CYS A 175 5.19 -1.71 16.05
CA CYS A 175 5.73 -2.45 17.20
C CYS A 175 6.98 -3.27 16.87
N ARG A 176 7.49 -3.21 15.62
CA ARG A 176 8.62 -4.01 15.12
C ARG A 176 8.43 -5.51 15.33
N SER A 177 7.17 -5.96 15.34
CA SER A 177 6.80 -7.36 15.54
C SER A 177 6.84 -8.14 14.22
N HIS A 178 6.33 -9.38 14.25
CA HIS A 178 6.13 -10.20 13.07
C HIS A 178 5.20 -9.50 12.09
N GLN A 179 5.71 -9.29 10.87
CA GLN A 179 5.04 -8.71 9.71
C GLN A 179 4.89 -9.80 8.65
N ASN A 180 3.69 -9.87 8.08
CA ASN A 180 3.26 -10.88 7.12
C ASN A 180 2.21 -10.26 6.17
N GLU A 181 1.50 -11.08 5.39
CA GLU A 181 0.48 -10.66 4.44
C GLU A 181 -0.59 -9.76 5.08
N ALA A 182 -0.92 -10.03 6.35
CA ALA A 182 -1.90 -9.27 7.11
C ALA A 182 -1.44 -7.82 7.39
N SER A 183 -0.14 -7.52 7.30
CA SER A 183 0.36 -6.14 7.37
C SER A 183 0.02 -5.36 6.10
N ASP A 184 0.17 -5.96 4.93
CA ASP A 184 -0.20 -5.32 3.66
C ASP A 184 -1.71 -5.12 3.57
N VAL A 185 -2.51 -6.11 3.99
CA VAL A 185 -3.99 -6.00 4.01
C VAL A 185 -4.43 -4.82 4.89
N PHE A 186 -3.81 -4.66 6.07
CA PHE A 186 -4.09 -3.52 6.94
C PHE A 186 -3.76 -2.20 6.24
N SER A 187 -2.56 -2.09 5.64
CA SER A 187 -2.14 -0.88 4.93
C SER A 187 -3.04 -0.55 3.75
N PHE A 188 -3.50 -1.56 3.01
CA PHE A 188 -4.45 -1.37 1.93
C PHE A 188 -5.82 -0.89 2.42
N ALA A 189 -6.31 -1.36 3.56
CA ALA A 189 -7.55 -0.84 4.14
C ALA A 189 -7.45 0.66 4.46
N ILE A 190 -6.29 1.15 4.89
CA ILE A 190 -6.06 2.60 5.07
C ILE A 190 -6.13 3.35 3.74
N VAL A 191 -5.62 2.76 2.64
CA VAL A 191 -5.81 3.28 1.28
C VAL A 191 -7.30 3.34 0.93
N MET A 192 -8.07 2.27 1.19
CA MET A 192 -9.50 2.24 0.91
C MET A 192 -10.24 3.38 1.62
N ILE A 193 -9.97 3.61 2.92
CA ILE A 193 -10.58 4.70 3.67
C ILE A 193 -10.26 6.05 3.02
N TYR A 194 -8.98 6.28 2.70
CA TYR A 194 -8.57 7.53 2.06
C TYR A 194 -9.28 7.75 0.72
N ILE A 195 -9.36 6.73 -0.14
CA ILE A 195 -9.95 6.87 -1.47
C ILE A 195 -11.47 7.08 -1.42
N MET A 196 -12.16 6.35 -0.53
CA MET A 196 -13.61 6.42 -0.43
C MET A 196 -14.07 7.68 0.32
N LEU A 197 -13.38 8.04 1.42
CA LEU A 197 -13.84 9.08 2.34
C LEU A 197 -13.02 10.39 2.26
N ASN A 198 -11.92 10.41 1.51
CA ASN A 198 -10.94 11.49 1.50
C ASN A 198 -10.34 11.79 2.89
N GLU A 199 -10.28 10.76 3.75
CA GLU A 199 -9.78 10.86 5.13
C GLU A 199 -8.44 10.14 5.29
N MET A 200 -7.39 10.90 5.59
CA MET A 200 -6.09 10.36 5.97
C MET A 200 -6.09 10.04 7.47
N VAL A 201 -6.68 8.91 7.87
CA VAL A 201 -6.97 8.57 9.28
C VAL A 201 -5.76 8.64 10.20
N PHE A 202 -4.55 8.36 9.71
CA PHE A 202 -3.31 8.43 10.50
C PHE A 202 -2.46 9.66 10.25
N ARG A 203 -2.98 10.68 9.55
CA ARG A 203 -2.28 11.95 9.41
C ARG A 203 -2.13 12.60 10.78
N VAL A 204 -0.88 12.88 11.12
CA VAL A 204 -0.47 13.70 12.26
C VAL A 204 0.30 14.90 11.72
N SER A 205 0.56 15.91 12.52
CA SER A 205 1.39 17.04 12.09
C SER A 205 2.82 16.59 11.78
N ASP A 206 3.56 17.37 10.98
CA ASP A 206 4.94 17.02 10.63
C ASP A 206 5.86 16.98 11.87
N CYS A 207 5.63 17.87 12.85
CA CYS A 207 6.39 17.83 14.10
C CYS A 207 6.12 16.55 14.90
N GLU A 208 4.88 16.03 14.92
CA GLU A 208 4.55 14.75 15.54
C GLU A 208 5.11 13.57 14.76
N LEU A 209 5.09 13.63 13.42
CA LEU A 209 5.57 12.55 12.56
C LEU A 209 7.09 12.35 12.65
N TYR A 210 7.84 13.44 12.80
CA TYR A 210 9.30 13.43 12.91
C TYR A 210 9.81 13.46 14.35
N ALA A 211 8.91 13.41 15.35
CA ALA A 211 9.30 13.29 16.75
C ALA A 211 9.97 11.94 17.03
N SER A 212 10.86 11.88 18.03
CA SER A 212 11.51 10.64 18.46
C SER A 212 10.51 9.59 18.98
N ASP A 213 9.34 10.03 19.43
CA ASP A 213 8.23 9.22 19.90
C ASP A 213 7.02 9.26 18.97
N SER A 214 7.23 9.53 17.67
CA SER A 214 6.17 9.61 16.65
C SER A 214 5.19 8.42 16.65
N TRP A 215 5.69 7.23 17.03
CA TRP A 215 4.90 6.02 17.21
C TRP A 215 3.67 6.23 18.11
N ARG A 216 3.74 7.10 19.13
CA ARG A 216 2.65 7.29 20.10
C ARG A 216 1.43 7.92 19.43
N TYR A 217 1.64 8.93 18.59
CA TYR A 217 0.57 9.68 17.93
C TYR A 217 -0.15 8.81 16.91
N VAL A 218 0.62 8.01 16.16
CA VAL A 218 0.07 7.13 15.13
C VAL A 218 -0.60 5.90 15.76
N LEU A 219 0.01 5.24 16.75
CA LEU A 219 -0.59 4.09 17.43
C LEU A 219 -1.81 4.48 18.28
N GLN A 220 -1.85 5.69 18.86
CA GLN A 220 -3.05 6.16 19.54
C GLN A 220 -4.23 6.23 18.57
N ARG A 221 -4.02 6.71 17.33
CA ARG A 221 -5.05 6.69 16.29
C ARG A 221 -5.44 5.27 15.89
N HIS A 222 -4.50 4.33 15.80
CA HIS A 222 -4.83 2.92 15.56
C HIS A 222 -5.80 2.38 16.61
N ILE A 223 -5.52 2.66 17.89
CA ILE A 223 -6.37 2.22 19.00
C ILE A 223 -7.73 2.94 18.97
N SER A 224 -7.74 4.24 18.69
CA SER A 224 -8.97 5.03 18.64
C SER A 224 -9.93 4.56 17.56
N TYR A 225 -9.42 4.28 16.35
CA TYR A 225 -10.26 3.93 15.20
C TYR A 225 -10.59 2.45 15.12
N PHE A 226 -9.66 1.54 15.46
CA PHE A 226 -9.76 0.13 15.07
C PHE A 226 -9.60 -0.88 16.21
N ALA A 227 -9.30 -0.45 17.46
CA ALA A 227 -9.21 -1.43 18.54
C ALA A 227 -10.61 -1.92 18.96
N ASP A 228 -10.78 -3.24 19.00
CA ASP A 228 -11.75 -3.91 19.85
C ASP A 228 -11.01 -4.64 21.00
N GLU A 229 -11.73 -5.10 22.03
CA GLU A 229 -11.12 -5.78 23.19
C GLU A 229 -10.28 -7.00 22.77
N GLN A 230 -10.85 -7.85 21.92
CA GLN A 230 -10.20 -9.07 21.46
C GLN A 230 -9.02 -8.77 20.52
N GLY A 231 -9.15 -7.77 19.65
CA GLY A 231 -8.12 -7.31 18.73
C GLY A 231 -6.91 -6.74 19.46
N LEU A 232 -7.12 -5.94 20.51
CA LEU A 232 -6.03 -5.41 21.33
C LEU A 232 -5.33 -6.53 22.11
N ILE A 233 -6.08 -7.45 22.73
CA ILE A 233 -5.53 -8.62 23.41
C ILE A 233 -4.71 -9.49 22.43
N GLY A 234 -5.23 -9.72 21.23
CA GLY A 234 -4.56 -10.46 20.18
C GLY A 234 -3.26 -9.79 19.73
N LEU A 235 -3.26 -8.46 19.54
CA LEU A 235 -2.05 -7.69 19.25
C LEU A 235 -1.01 -7.82 20.36
N LEU A 236 -1.41 -7.67 21.63
CA LEU A 236 -0.50 -7.80 22.78
C LEU A 236 0.15 -9.19 22.86
N LYS A 237 -0.63 -10.25 22.61
CA LYS A 237 -0.12 -11.62 22.49
C LYS A 237 0.84 -11.77 21.30
N HIS A 238 0.48 -11.21 20.15
CA HIS A 238 1.29 -11.28 18.93
C HIS A 238 2.65 -10.61 19.08
N ILE A 239 2.74 -9.48 19.80
CA ILE A 239 4.02 -8.79 20.01
C ILE A 239 4.86 -9.38 21.14
N GLY A 240 4.23 -10.05 22.11
CA GLY A 240 4.87 -10.64 23.29
C GLY A 240 5.17 -9.62 24.40
N GLU A 241 5.21 -10.09 25.66
CA GLU A 241 5.42 -9.24 26.85
C GLU A 241 6.80 -8.57 26.90
N ASP A 242 7.82 -9.24 26.37
CA ASP A 242 9.20 -8.72 26.29
C ASP A 242 9.35 -7.57 25.27
N ASN A 243 8.35 -7.34 24.42
CA ASN A 243 8.39 -6.25 23.46
C ASN A 243 8.15 -4.90 24.17
N PRO A 244 9.01 -3.88 24.01
CA PRO A 244 8.81 -2.57 24.62
C PRO A 244 7.47 -1.89 24.31
N PHE A 245 6.84 -2.26 23.18
CA PHE A 245 5.52 -1.76 22.81
C PHE A 245 4.37 -2.40 23.58
N HIS A 246 4.58 -3.52 24.29
CA HIS A 246 3.52 -4.18 25.06
C HIS A 246 2.95 -3.25 26.14
N GLY A 247 3.80 -2.75 27.04
CA GLY A 247 3.38 -1.77 28.05
C GLY A 247 2.93 -0.44 27.45
N ARG A 248 3.51 -0.01 26.32
CA ARG A 248 3.15 1.25 25.64
C ARG A 248 1.74 1.20 25.06
N LEU A 249 1.34 0.08 24.45
CA LEU A 249 -0.01 -0.10 23.92
C LEU A 249 -1.05 -0.14 25.03
N ILE A 250 -0.74 -0.78 26.17
CA ILE A 250 -1.63 -0.78 27.35
C ILE A 250 -1.81 0.65 27.86
N ALA A 251 -0.71 1.41 28.00
CA ALA A 251 -0.77 2.81 28.43
C ALA A 251 -1.62 3.66 27.47
N LEU A 252 -1.36 3.58 26.16
CA LEU A 252 -2.14 4.30 25.15
C LEU A 252 -3.63 3.92 25.15
N ALA A 253 -3.95 2.64 25.37
CA ALA A 253 -5.33 2.20 25.47
C ALA A 253 -6.02 2.71 26.73
N GLY A 254 -5.27 2.85 27.84
CA GLY A 254 -5.76 3.40 29.11
C GLY A 254 -6.01 4.92 29.08
N ASP A 255 -5.46 5.64 28.11
CA ASP A 255 -5.65 7.10 27.96
C ASP A 255 -7.05 7.49 27.46
N PHE A 256 -7.83 6.53 26.93
CA PHE A 256 -9.19 6.77 26.48
C PHE A 256 -10.19 6.67 27.64
N ASN A 257 -11.07 7.66 27.76
CA ASN A 257 -12.08 7.77 28.82
C ASN A 257 -13.27 8.62 28.36
N SER A 258 -14.22 8.92 29.24
CA SER A 258 -15.40 9.73 28.87
C SER A 258 -15.07 11.14 28.37
N GLY A 259 -13.94 11.72 28.81
CA GLY A 259 -13.43 13.02 28.33
C GLY A 259 -12.56 12.93 27.07
N ASN A 260 -12.12 11.73 26.71
CA ASN A 260 -11.34 11.45 25.50
C ASN A 260 -11.81 10.10 24.90
N PRO A 261 -13.02 10.06 24.32
CA PRO A 261 -13.58 8.81 23.80
C PRO A 261 -12.87 8.38 22.52
N ARG A 262 -12.85 7.06 22.28
CA ARG A 262 -12.40 6.49 21.00
C ARG A 262 -13.39 6.81 19.89
N MET A 263 -12.88 6.94 18.66
CA MET A 263 -13.67 7.24 17.47
C MET A 263 -13.78 6.01 16.56
N HIS A 264 -14.39 4.93 17.05
CA HIS A 264 -14.49 3.66 16.34
C HIS A 264 -14.97 3.80 14.88
N PHE A 265 -14.17 3.33 13.92
CA PHE A 265 -14.49 3.43 12.49
C PHE A 265 -15.82 2.74 12.13
N GLU A 266 -16.11 1.61 12.78
CA GLU A 266 -17.38 0.88 12.62
C GLU A 266 -18.61 1.71 13.02
N ALA A 267 -18.44 2.80 13.78
CA ALA A 267 -19.51 3.71 14.19
C ALA A 267 -19.56 5.02 13.38
N TRP A 268 -18.71 5.17 12.35
CA TRP A 268 -18.69 6.40 11.54
C TRP A 268 -19.93 6.50 10.66
N GLU A 269 -20.56 7.67 10.64
CA GLU A 269 -21.72 7.99 9.81
C GLU A 269 -21.45 9.27 9.02
N PRO A 270 -21.89 9.38 7.75
CA PRO A 270 -22.71 8.43 6.99
C PRO A 270 -21.87 7.47 6.10
N VAL A 271 -21.08 6.58 6.70
CA VAL A 271 -20.25 5.63 5.94
C VAL A 271 -21.04 4.36 5.64
N ASP A 272 -20.94 3.86 4.40
CA ASP A 272 -21.58 2.63 3.94
C ASP A 272 -21.34 1.46 4.94
N PRO A 273 -22.39 0.78 5.44
CA PRO A 273 -22.25 -0.29 6.44
C PRO A 273 -21.39 -1.47 5.97
N GLU A 274 -21.50 -1.88 4.71
CA GLU A 274 -20.72 -2.98 4.15
C GLU A 274 -19.25 -2.59 3.96
N PHE A 275 -19.00 -1.32 3.63
CA PHE A 275 -17.64 -0.76 3.62
C PHE A 275 -17.02 -0.74 5.02
N ARG A 276 -17.79 -0.34 6.04
CA ARG A 276 -17.34 -0.37 7.44
C ARG A 276 -16.99 -1.78 7.88
N ASP A 277 -17.84 -2.75 7.57
CA ASP A 277 -17.61 -4.17 7.90
C ASP A 277 -16.36 -4.73 7.20
N LEU A 278 -16.18 -4.44 5.90
CA LEU A 278 -14.98 -4.83 5.16
C LEU A 278 -13.70 -4.24 5.77
N VAL A 279 -13.68 -2.92 5.98
CA VAL A 279 -12.52 -2.24 6.56
C VAL A 279 -12.25 -2.73 7.98
N GLY A 280 -13.27 -2.96 8.80
CA GLY A 280 -13.13 -3.51 10.16
C GLY A 280 -12.45 -4.89 10.15
N LYS A 281 -12.87 -5.78 9.25
CA LYS A 281 -12.24 -7.11 9.04
C LYS A 281 -10.79 -7.02 8.58
N MET A 282 -10.42 -6.01 7.79
CA MET A 282 -9.06 -5.82 7.30
C MET A 282 -8.15 -5.09 8.30
N THR A 283 -8.74 -4.29 9.21
CA THR A 283 -8.00 -3.45 10.17
C THR A 283 -7.98 -4.00 11.59
N ASN A 284 -8.45 -5.23 11.82
CA ASN A 284 -8.40 -5.84 13.16
C ASN A 284 -6.98 -5.77 13.75
N LEU A 285 -6.83 -5.28 14.99
CA LEU A 285 -5.50 -5.12 15.58
C LEU A 285 -4.77 -6.45 15.77
N ASP A 286 -5.50 -7.56 15.97
CA ASP A 286 -4.95 -8.90 15.93
C ASP A 286 -4.70 -9.32 14.46
N PRO A 287 -3.44 -9.45 14.02
CA PRO A 287 -3.14 -9.81 12.64
C PRO A 287 -3.65 -11.21 12.26
N THR A 288 -3.89 -12.11 13.22
CA THR A 288 -4.40 -13.46 12.95
C THR A 288 -5.90 -13.48 12.66
N ARG A 289 -6.61 -12.40 13.00
CA ARG A 289 -8.06 -12.23 12.78
C ARG A 289 -8.38 -11.37 11.58
N ARG A 290 -7.35 -10.79 10.91
CA ARG A 290 -7.56 -10.06 9.66
C ARG A 290 -7.91 -11.04 8.55
N ILE A 291 -8.88 -10.65 7.73
CA ILE A 291 -9.16 -11.36 6.49
C ILE A 291 -7.97 -11.24 5.53
N THR A 292 -7.80 -12.22 4.64
CA THR A 292 -6.81 -12.17 3.57
C THR A 292 -7.26 -11.25 2.43
N ALA A 293 -6.34 -10.86 1.53
CA ALA A 293 -6.69 -10.10 0.34
C ALA A 293 -7.72 -10.84 -0.54
N ARG A 294 -7.64 -12.17 -0.65
CA ARG A 294 -8.61 -12.99 -1.39
C ARG A 294 -10.00 -12.97 -0.72
N GLN A 295 -10.06 -13.11 0.60
CA GLN A 295 -11.32 -12.99 1.34
C GLN A 295 -11.93 -11.57 1.26
N ALA A 296 -11.09 -10.53 1.19
CA ALA A 296 -11.56 -9.16 1.00
C ALA A 296 -12.22 -8.96 -0.37
N LEU A 297 -11.70 -9.59 -1.44
CA LEU A 297 -12.32 -9.57 -2.78
C LEU A 297 -13.71 -10.20 -2.80
N GLU A 298 -13.93 -11.23 -1.99
CA GLU A 298 -15.20 -11.95 -1.89
C GLU A 298 -16.25 -11.21 -1.04
N HIS A 299 -15.90 -10.05 -0.49
CA HIS A 299 -16.80 -9.30 0.38
C HIS A 299 -17.99 -8.69 -0.38
N SER A 300 -19.16 -8.71 0.25
CA SER A 300 -20.43 -8.19 -0.28
C SER A 300 -20.34 -6.74 -0.75
N TRP A 301 -19.55 -5.90 -0.08
CA TRP A 301 -19.32 -4.51 -0.48
C TRP A 301 -18.97 -4.36 -1.97
N PHE A 302 -18.08 -5.20 -2.50
CA PHE A 302 -17.67 -5.14 -3.91
C PHE A 302 -18.76 -5.56 -4.89
N SER A 303 -19.70 -6.41 -4.45
CA SER A 303 -20.83 -6.86 -5.27
C SER A 303 -22.04 -5.93 -5.22
N GLN A 304 -22.16 -5.12 -4.16
CA GLN A 304 -23.28 -4.20 -3.95
C GLN A 304 -22.99 -2.78 -4.41
N ALA A 305 -21.71 -2.43 -4.54
CA ALA A 305 -21.27 -1.07 -4.83
C ALA A 305 -21.09 -0.79 -6.34
N ILE A 306 -21.42 -1.77 -7.20
CA ILE A 306 -21.45 -1.68 -8.68
C ILE A 306 -22.90 -1.81 -9.16
#